data_AF-A0A6P1YDT5-F1
#
_entry.id   AF-A0A6P1YDT5-F1
#
_cell.length_a   1.000
_cell.length_b   1.000
_cell.length_c   1.000
_cell.angle_alpha   90.00
_cell.angle_beta   90.00
_cell.angle_gamma   90.00
#
_symmetry.space_group_name_H-M   'P 1'
#
loop_
_entity.id
_entity.type
_entity.pdbx_description
1 polymer ?
#
loop_
_entity_poly.entity_id
_entity_poly.type
_entity_poly.pdbx_seq_one_letter_code
_entity_poly.pdbx_strand_id
1 'polypeptide(L)'
;MLIKVNGLGATLAFMKSKGNTYDIIYAQIGEWLKADEKNLIEIENELVESVISLDSPDYRMVTNEVLAFLNWLRRFAEGLIEEDVDSEQEENEKE
;
A
#
# COMPACT_ATOMS: atom_id res chain seq x y z
N MET A 1 1.46 -7.58 -5.81
CA MET A 1 2.52 -8.00 -6.75
C MET A 1 3.50 -6.88 -7.12
N LEU A 2 3.05 -5.63 -7.28
CA LEU A 2 3.89 -4.50 -7.73
C LEU A 2 5.22 -4.33 -6.97
N ILE A 3 5.21 -4.36 -5.63
CA ILE A 3 6.44 -4.20 -4.82
C ILE A 3 7.48 -5.27 -5.15
N LYS A 4 7.06 -6.53 -5.37
CA LYS A 4 7.99 -7.64 -5.65
C LYS A 4 8.62 -7.55 -7.04
N VAL A 5 7.95 -6.91 -8.00
CA VAL A 5 8.39 -6.80 -9.39
C VAL A 5 9.16 -5.50 -9.64
N ASN A 6 8.66 -4.39 -9.11
CA ASN A 6 9.15 -3.04 -9.41
C ASN A 6 9.87 -2.37 -8.22
N GLY A 7 9.85 -3.00 -7.04
CA GLY A 7 10.34 -2.41 -5.80
C GLY A 7 9.34 -1.49 -5.12
N LEU A 8 9.61 -1.18 -3.85
CA LEU A 8 8.77 -0.33 -3.01
C LEU A 8 8.73 1.12 -3.54
N GLY A 9 9.87 1.74 -3.80
CA GLY A 9 9.95 3.15 -4.23
C GLY A 9 9.12 3.45 -5.48
N ALA A 10 9.27 2.63 -6.53
CA ALA A 10 8.49 2.77 -7.75
C ALA A 10 6.99 2.55 -7.53
N THR A 11 6.62 1.62 -6.64
CA THR A 11 5.21 1.37 -6.29
C THR A 11 4.60 2.56 -5.57
N LEU A 12 5.33 3.17 -4.63
CA LEU A 12 4.89 4.37 -3.91
C LEU A 12 4.73 5.58 -4.84
N ALA A 13 5.67 5.77 -5.78
CA ALA A 13 5.55 6.81 -6.80
C ALA A 13 4.33 6.58 -7.73
N PHE A 14 4.06 5.33 -8.10
CA PHE A 14 2.87 4.96 -8.87
C PHE A 14 1.57 5.23 -8.12
N MET A 15 1.50 4.90 -6.83
CA MET A 15 0.31 5.18 -6.00
C MET A 15 -0.02 6.67 -6.00
N LYS A 16 1.00 7.52 -5.79
CA LYS A 16 0.87 8.99 -5.83
C LYS A 16 0.45 9.51 -7.20
N SER A 17 0.93 8.93 -8.29
CA SER A 17 0.54 9.38 -9.63
C SER A 17 -0.89 8.95 -10.02
N LYS A 18 -1.43 7.91 -9.38
CA LYS A 18 -2.81 7.45 -9.58
C LYS A 18 -3.85 8.19 -8.74
N GLY A 19 -3.53 8.54 -7.50
CA GLY A 19 -4.43 9.22 -6.58
C GLY A 19 -5.66 8.39 -6.17
N ASN A 20 -6.70 9.05 -5.65
CA ASN A 20 -7.97 8.44 -5.21
C ASN A 20 -7.74 7.35 -4.14
N THR A 21 -8.25 6.13 -4.33
CA THR A 21 -8.06 5.01 -3.40
C THR A 21 -6.58 4.70 -3.15
N TYR A 22 -5.70 4.98 -4.13
CA TYR A 22 -4.26 4.79 -3.96
C TYR A 22 -3.65 5.78 -2.96
N ASP A 23 -4.19 6.99 -2.82
CA ASP A 23 -3.72 7.95 -1.81
C ASP A 23 -4.05 7.47 -0.40
N ILE A 24 -5.19 6.79 -0.21
CA ILE A 24 -5.59 6.22 1.07
C ILE A 24 -4.60 5.14 1.48
N ILE A 25 -4.30 4.19 0.59
CA ILE A 25 -3.33 3.13 0.88
C ILE A 25 -1.92 3.71 1.10
N TYR A 26 -1.53 4.72 0.31
CA TYR A 26 -0.25 5.41 0.49
C TYR A 26 -0.15 6.06 1.88
N ALA A 27 -1.19 6.78 2.31
CA ALA A 27 -1.23 7.41 3.63
C ALA A 27 -1.17 6.37 4.74
N GLN A 28 -1.94 5.28 4.64
CA GLN A 28 -1.94 4.18 5.61
C GLN A 28 -0.56 3.51 5.75
N ILE A 29 0.18 3.34 4.65
CA ILE A 29 1.57 2.84 4.70
C ILE A 29 2.45 3.82 5.50
N GLY A 30 2.33 5.12 5.23
CA GLY A 30 3.08 6.14 5.96
C GLY A 30 2.75 6.18 7.45
N GLU A 31 1.46 6.08 7.80
CA GLU A 31 0.99 6.01 9.19
C GLU A 31 1.49 4.75 9.90
N TRP A 32 1.44 3.59 9.23
CA TRP A 32 1.96 2.33 9.78
C TRP A 32 3.45 2.45 10.12
N LEU A 33 4.25 2.97 9.19
CA LEU A 33 5.70 3.11 9.39
C LEU A 33 6.05 4.13 10.48
N LYS A 34 5.26 5.21 10.63
CA LYS A 34 5.44 6.18 11.72
C LYS A 34 5.04 5.62 13.09
N ALA A 35 4.04 4.75 13.12
CA ALA A 35 3.55 4.15 14.35
C ALA A 35 4.37 2.91 14.79
N ASP A 36 5.18 2.33 13.90
CA ASP A 36 5.99 1.15 14.21
C ASP A 36 7.07 1.47 15.25
N GLU A 37 7.00 0.79 16.40
CA GLU A 37 7.96 0.97 17.51
C GLU A 37 9.41 0.68 17.10
N LYS A 38 9.61 -0.08 16.03
CA LYS A 38 10.94 -0.40 15.50
C LYS A 38 11.64 0.83 14.87
N ASN A 39 10.90 1.91 14.60
CA ASN A 39 11.42 3.16 14.01
C ASN A 39 12.31 2.90 12.77
N LEU A 40 11.79 2.10 11.83
CA LEU A 40 12.56 1.62 10.67
C LEU A 40 12.95 2.75 9.69
N ILE A 41 12.22 3.86 9.73
CA ILE A 41 12.41 5.01 8.85
C ILE A 41 11.90 6.27 9.54
N GLU A 42 12.65 7.35 9.42
CA GLU A 42 12.18 8.69 9.76
C GLU A 42 11.58 9.34 8.52
N ILE A 43 10.32 9.76 8.61
CA ILE A 43 9.60 10.37 7.49
C ILE A 43 9.51 11.87 7.75
N GLU A 44 10.53 12.60 7.29
CA GLU A 44 10.63 14.06 7.43
C GLU A 44 9.74 14.80 6.42
N ASN A 45 9.72 14.33 5.16
CA ASN A 45 9.00 14.94 4.05
C ASN A 45 7.95 13.96 3.50
N GLU A 46 7.96 13.73 2.19
CA GLU A 46 7.14 12.73 1.53
C GLU A 46 7.67 11.32 1.80
N LEU A 47 6.76 10.36 1.99
CA LEU A 47 7.11 8.96 2.24
C LEU A 47 7.97 8.39 1.11
N VAL A 48 7.66 8.73 -0.15
CA VAL A 48 8.43 8.22 -1.30
C VAL A 48 9.87 8.72 -1.28
N GLU A 49 10.08 10.00 -0.95
CA GLU A 49 11.41 10.62 -0.87
C GLU A 49 12.22 9.99 0.26
N SER A 50 11.59 9.83 1.42
CA SER A 50 12.20 9.20 2.58
C SER A 50 12.64 7.78 2.25
N VAL A 51 11.77 6.98 1.60
CA VAL A 51 12.07 5.59 1.24
C VAL A 51 13.19 5.47 0.20
N ILE A 52 13.21 6.30 -0.84
CA ILE A 52 14.26 6.20 -1.88
C ILE A 52 15.62 6.74 -1.42
N SER A 53 15.65 7.49 -0.31
CA SER A 53 16.89 8.00 0.29
C SER A 53 17.62 6.98 1.18
N LEU A 54 16.95 5.88 1.53
CA LEU A 54 17.50 4.84 2.39
C LEU A 54 18.67 4.10 1.74
N ASP A 55 19.56 3.60 2.60
CA ASP A 55 20.57 2.66 2.17
C ASP A 55 19.96 1.28 1.86
N SER A 56 20.78 0.39 1.29
CA SER A 56 20.27 -0.90 0.79
C SER A 56 19.72 -1.82 1.90
N PRO A 57 20.37 -1.97 3.07
CA PRO A 57 19.79 -2.67 4.22
C PRO A 57 18.46 -2.10 4.68
N ASP A 58 18.38 -0.80 4.95
CA ASP A 58 17.18 -0.17 5.53
C ASP A 58 16.02 -0.20 4.53
N TYR A 59 16.31 0.06 3.25
CA TYR A 59 15.32 -0.05 2.18
C TYR A 59 14.68 -1.45 2.12
N ARG A 60 15.48 -2.52 2.28
CA ARG A 60 14.96 -3.90 2.32
C ARG A 60 14.15 -4.16 3.58
N MET A 61 14.57 -3.63 4.72
CA MET A 61 13.85 -3.78 5.98
C MET A 61 12.47 -3.12 5.89
N VAL A 62 12.40 -1.86 5.43
CA VAL A 62 11.14 -1.14 5.19
C VAL A 62 10.30 -1.85 4.13
N THR A 63 10.90 -2.34 3.05
CA THR A 63 10.17 -3.13 2.03
C THR A 63 9.49 -4.36 2.63
N ASN A 64 10.18 -5.10 3.50
CA ASN A 64 9.61 -6.28 4.14
C ASN A 64 8.49 -5.92 5.12
N GLU A 65 8.64 -4.85 5.89
CA GLU A 65 7.62 -4.35 6.81
C GLU A 65 6.34 -3.94 6.05
N VAL A 66 6.50 -3.15 4.97
CA VAL A 66 5.36 -2.73 4.13
C VAL A 66 4.67 -3.94 3.48
N LEU A 67 5.43 -4.94 3.04
CA LEU A 67 4.84 -6.18 2.52
C LEU A 67 4.04 -6.94 3.58
N ALA A 68 4.52 -7.00 4.83
CA ALA A 68 3.82 -7.64 5.94
C ALA A 68 2.51 -6.90 6.27
N PHE A 69 2.58 -5.57 6.36
CA PHE A 69 1.42 -4.71 6.57
C PHE A 69 0.36 -4.91 5.47
N LEU A 70 0.75 -4.77 4.20
CA LEU A 70 -0.18 -4.91 3.07
C LEU A 70 -0.77 -6.33 2.96
N ASN A 71 -0.03 -7.35 3.39
CA ASN A 71 -0.56 -8.71 3.44
C ASN A 71 -1.69 -8.84 4.49
N TRP A 72 -1.55 -8.21 5.65
CA TRP A 72 -2.63 -8.15 6.63
C TRP A 72 -3.80 -7.29 6.18
N LEU A 73 -3.53 -6.09 5.64
CA LEU A 73 -4.55 -5.20 5.09
C LEU A 73 -5.40 -5.92 4.04
N ARG A 74 -4.75 -6.69 3.15
CA ARG A 74 -5.44 -7.52 2.16
C ARG A 74 -6.36 -8.56 2.81
N ARG A 75 -5.90 -9.28 3.84
CA ARG A 75 -6.72 -10.29 4.54
C ARG A 75 -7.93 -9.68 5.24
N PHE A 76 -7.80 -8.47 5.76
CA PHE A 76 -8.94 -7.75 6.33
C PHE A 76 -9.90 -7.27 5.24
N ALA A 77 -9.39 -6.74 4.13
CA ALA A 77 -10.22 -6.36 2.98
C ALA A 77 -11.03 -7.56 2.46
N GLU A 78 -10.39 -8.70 2.24
CA GLU A 78 -11.05 -9.94 1.79
C GLU A 78 -12.06 -10.49 2.82
N GLY A 79 -11.90 -10.20 4.11
CA GLY A 79 -12.78 -10.72 5.17
C GLY A 79 -13.89 -9.77 5.61
N LEU A 80 -13.79 -8.48 5.30
CA LEU A 80 -14.73 -7.44 5.75
C LEU A 80 -15.50 -6.77 4.61
N ILE A 81 -14.93 -6.77 3.40
CA ILE A 81 -15.60 -6.22 2.22
C ILE A 81 -16.41 -7.36 1.62
N GLU A 82 -17.73 -7.23 1.65
CA GLU A 82 -18.61 -8.09 0.86
C GLU A 82 -18.30 -7.79 -0.62
N GLU A 83 -18.01 -8.84 -1.40
CA GLU A 83 -18.03 -8.69 -2.85
C GLU A 83 -19.47 -8.34 -3.21
N ASP A 84 -19.73 -7.14 -3.73
CA ASP A 84 -21.03 -6.81 -4.31
C ASP A 84 -21.28 -7.76 -5.48
N VAL A 85 -21.91 -8.90 -5.21
CA VAL A 85 -22.21 -9.95 -6.20
C VAL A 85 -23.30 -9.52 -7.20
N ASP A 86 -23.82 -8.29 -7.11
CA ASP A 86 -25.05 -7.87 -7.79
C ASP A 86 -24.88 -6.83 -8.91
N SER A 87 -23.66 -6.33 -9.22
CA SER A 87 -23.52 -5.37 -10.32
C SER A 87 -23.52 -5.98 -11.74
N GLU A 88 -23.56 -7.32 -11.88
CA GLU A 88 -23.65 -8.00 -13.19
C GLU A 88 -25.03 -8.64 -13.46
N GLN A 89 -25.95 -8.69 -12.48
CA GLN A 89 -27.29 -9.29 -12.68
C GLN A 89 -28.39 -8.26 -12.98
N GLU A 90 -28.27 -7.00 -12.55
CA GLU A 90 -29.30 -5.98 -12.85
C GLU A 90 -29.33 -5.48 -14.32
N GLU A 91 -28.30 -5.74 -15.12
CA GLU A 91 -28.31 -5.43 -16.58
C GLU A 91 -28.96 -6.55 -17.40
N ASN A 92 -28.94 -7.81 -16.94
CA ASN A 92 -29.47 -8.95 -17.70
C ASN A 92 -30.96 -9.26 -17.41
N GLU A 93 -31.59 -8.61 -16.42
CA GLU A 93 -33.03 -8.71 -16.16
C GLU A 93 -33.85 -7.58 -16.79
N LYS A 94 -33.21 -6.65 -17.51
CA LYS A 94 -33.89 -5.52 -18.20
C LYS A 94 -33.91 -5.62 -19.73
N GLU A 95 -33.48 -6.74 -20.32
CA GLU A 95 -33.68 -7.07 -21.75
C GLU A 95 -34.79 -8.10 -21.99
#